data_AF-A0A255ENE1-F1
#
_entry.id   AF-A0A255ENE1-F1
#
_cell.length_a   1.000
_cell.length_b   1.000
_cell.length_c   1.000
_cell.angle_alpha   90.00
_cell.angle_beta   90.00
_cell.angle_gamma   90.00
#
_symmetry.space_group_name_H-M   'P 1'
#
loop_
_entity.id
_entity.type
_entity.pdbx_description
1 polymer ?
#
loop_
_entity_poly.entity_id
_entity_poly.type
_entity_poly.pdbx_seq_one_letter_code
_entity_poly.pdbx_strand_id
1 'polypeptide(L)'
;MESMSIDCGQCAVRGPGCEDCVVAVLLGVEQPGAAVRKLARPYLSEGLLLDHEQDHALGVLNRGGLLPPLRMVADGRSRPTG
;
A
#
# COMPACT_ATOMS: atom_id res chain seq x y z
N MET A 1 -2.06 31.94 -7.44
CA MET A 1 -1.79 30.55 -7.83
C MET A 1 -3.13 29.93 -8.14
N GLU A 2 -3.37 29.59 -9.39
CA GLU A 2 -4.68 29.07 -9.80
C GLU A 2 -4.69 27.55 -9.60
N SER A 3 -5.68 27.05 -8.87
CA SER A 3 -5.82 25.63 -8.57
C SER A 3 -6.73 24.96 -9.60
N MET A 4 -6.25 23.92 -10.25
CA MET A 4 -7.04 23.07 -11.14
C MET A 4 -7.70 21.95 -10.34
N SER A 5 -9.02 21.80 -10.44
CA SER A 5 -9.79 20.70 -9.81
C SER A 5 -10.30 19.72 -10.86
N ILE A 6 -10.12 18.42 -10.60
CA ILE A 6 -10.57 17.34 -11.48
C ILE A 6 -11.64 16.52 -10.75
N ASP A 7 -12.87 16.49 -11.30
CA ASP A 7 -13.96 15.68 -10.76
C ASP A 7 -13.97 14.28 -11.38
N CYS A 8 -13.29 13.35 -10.72
CA CYS A 8 -13.30 11.94 -11.12
C CYS A 8 -14.67 11.27 -10.94
N GLY A 9 -15.60 11.85 -10.17
CA GLY A 9 -16.95 11.30 -9.92
C GLY A 9 -17.91 11.44 -11.09
N GLN A 10 -17.66 12.38 -12.01
CA GLN A 10 -18.45 12.59 -13.23
C GLN A 10 -17.70 12.20 -14.52
N CYS A 11 -16.54 11.55 -14.39
CA CYS A 11 -15.76 11.10 -15.54
C CYS A 11 -16.49 9.98 -16.29
N ALA A 12 -16.79 10.19 -17.58
CA ALA A 12 -17.57 9.26 -18.40
C ALA A 12 -16.91 7.87 -18.58
N VAL A 13 -15.60 7.79 -18.40
CA VAL A 13 -14.81 6.54 -18.48
C VAL A 13 -14.31 6.07 -17.11
N ARG A 14 -14.86 6.60 -16.01
CA ARG A 14 -14.47 6.22 -14.66
C ARG A 14 -14.69 4.72 -14.44
N GLY A 15 -13.62 4.00 -14.11
CA GLY A 15 -13.59 2.54 -14.10
C GLY A 15 -12.81 2.03 -15.31
N PRO A 16 -13.44 1.84 -16.49
CA PRO A 16 -12.82 1.20 -17.63
C PRO A 16 -11.63 1.98 -18.22
N GLY A 17 -11.63 3.32 -18.16
CA GLY A 17 -10.51 4.13 -18.65
C GLY A 17 -9.47 4.45 -17.57
N CYS A 18 -9.66 3.97 -16.34
CA CYS A 18 -8.81 4.37 -15.24
C CYS A 18 -7.48 3.61 -15.17
N GLU A 19 -7.35 2.47 -15.86
CA GLU A 19 -6.10 1.72 -15.93
C GLU A 19 -4.98 2.49 -16.64
N ASP A 20 -5.33 3.32 -17.64
CA ASP A 20 -4.39 4.15 -18.41
C ASP A 20 -4.52 5.66 -18.09
N CYS A 21 -5.26 6.04 -17.05
CA CYS A 21 -5.51 7.45 -16.72
C CYS A 21 -4.36 8.07 -15.92
N VAL A 22 -3.80 9.19 -16.41
CA VAL A 22 -2.74 9.96 -15.72
C VAL A 22 -3.12 10.38 -14.29
N VAL A 23 -4.40 10.65 -14.04
CA VAL A 23 -4.90 11.03 -12.71
C VAL A 23 -4.82 9.84 -11.74
N ALA A 24 -5.05 8.61 -12.20
CA ALA A 24 -4.92 7.41 -11.38
C ALA A 24 -3.46 7.16 -10.97
N VAL A 25 -2.51 7.42 -11.88
CA VAL A 25 -1.07 7.36 -11.59
C VAL A 25 -0.67 8.37 -10.52
N LEU A 26 -1.10 9.62 -10.66
CA LEU A 26 -0.77 10.68 -9.71
C LEU A 26 -1.37 10.46 -8.31
N LEU A 27 -2.57 9.85 -8.24
CA LEU A 27 -3.26 9.57 -6.99
C LEU A 27 -2.84 8.25 -6.33
N GLY A 28 -2.11 7.37 -7.03
CA GLY A 28 -1.72 6.05 -6.52
C GLY A 28 -2.93 5.18 -6.11
N VAL A 29 -4.11 5.46 -6.69
CA VAL A 29 -5.35 4.77 -6.39
C VAL A 29 -5.36 3.42 -7.09
N GLU A 30 -5.51 2.37 -6.29
CA GLU A 30 -5.79 1.03 -6.78
C GLU A 30 -7.17 1.06 -7.45
N GLN A 31 -7.18 1.14 -8.78
CA GLN A 31 -8.34 0.61 -9.49
C GLN A 31 -8.31 -0.91 -9.28
N PRO A 32 -9.46 -1.58 -9.08
CA PRO A 32 -9.50 -3.04 -9.04
C PRO A 32 -8.91 -3.59 -10.35
N GLY A 33 -7.63 -3.95 -10.32
CA GLY A 33 -6.85 -4.41 -11.47
C GLY A 33 -5.48 -3.74 -11.71
N ALA A 34 -5.19 -2.56 -11.16
CA ALA A 34 -3.96 -1.82 -11.49
C ALA A 34 -2.86 -1.96 -10.42
N ALA A 35 -1.85 -2.75 -10.75
CA ALA A 35 -0.80 -3.29 -9.89
C ALA A 35 0.31 -2.28 -9.45
N VAL A 36 -0.02 -1.05 -9.05
CA VAL A 36 0.98 -0.06 -8.61
C VAL A 36 1.30 -0.20 -7.11
N ARG A 37 1.46 -1.45 -6.66
CA ARG A 37 2.18 -1.82 -5.44
C ARG A 37 2.98 -3.12 -5.62
N LYS A 38 3.19 -3.59 -6.86
CA LYS A 38 4.01 -4.77 -7.17
C LYS A 38 5.53 -4.52 -7.13
N LEU A 39 6.02 -3.74 -6.16
CA LEU A 39 7.30 -4.10 -5.53
C LEU A 39 7.09 -5.20 -4.47
N ALA A 40 5.85 -5.47 -4.06
CA ALA A 40 5.43 -6.71 -3.42
C ALA A 40 4.92 -7.70 -4.49
N ARG A 41 5.69 -8.77 -4.71
CA ARG A 41 5.43 -9.86 -5.67
C ARG A 41 3.98 -10.38 -5.64
N PRO A 42 3.47 -11.06 -6.70
CA PRO A 42 2.16 -11.73 -6.75
C PRO A 42 1.90 -12.82 -5.67
N TYR A 43 2.82 -13.01 -4.72
CA TYR A 43 2.76 -13.97 -3.62
C TYR A 43 2.48 -13.30 -2.25
N LEU A 44 2.25 -11.97 -2.22
CA LEU A 44 1.97 -11.20 -1.00
C LEU A 44 0.57 -10.56 -1.03
N SER A 45 -0.42 -11.22 -1.64
CA SER A 45 -1.81 -10.75 -1.65
C SER A 45 -2.47 -10.77 -0.26
N GLU A 46 -1.94 -11.58 0.64
CA GLU A 46 -2.21 -11.49 2.07
C GLU A 46 -0.91 -10.97 2.68
N GLY A 47 -0.98 -9.90 3.46
CA GLY A 47 0.20 -9.28 4.05
C GLY A 47 1.12 -10.33 4.70
N LEU A 48 2.43 -10.11 4.63
CA LEU A 48 3.37 -11.00 5.32
C LEU A 48 3.05 -10.92 6.82
N LEU A 49 2.48 -11.98 7.38
CA LEU A 49 2.26 -12.07 8.82
C LEU A 49 3.61 -12.37 9.46
N LEU A 50 4.07 -11.45 10.30
CA LEU A 50 5.29 -11.63 11.07
C LEU A 50 4.92 -12.13 12.47
N ASP A 51 5.59 -13.19 12.90
CA ASP A 51 5.62 -13.56 14.30
C ASP A 51 6.50 -12.59 15.11
N HIS A 52 6.37 -12.62 16.44
CA HIS A 52 7.06 -11.69 17.34
C HIS A 52 8.59 -11.69 17.16
N GLU A 53 9.20 -12.85 16.92
CA GLU A 53 10.65 -12.96 16.69
C GLU A 53 11.07 -12.29 15.37
N GLN A 54 10.24 -12.40 14.34
CA GLN A 54 10.51 -11.81 13.02
C GLN A 54 10.34 -10.29 13.05
N ASP A 55 9.29 -9.78 13.71
CA ASP A 55 9.10 -8.35 13.96
C ASP A 55 10.32 -7.76 14.72
N HIS A 56 10.74 -8.44 15.79
CA HIS A 56 11.89 -8.03 16.57
C HIS A 56 13.18 -7.98 15.73
N ALA A 57 13.42 -9.00 14.89
CA ALA A 57 14.59 -9.04 14.00
C ALA A 57 14.58 -7.87 13.00
N LEU A 58 13.44 -7.59 12.37
CA LEU A 58 13.29 -6.43 11.48
C LEU A 58 13.53 -5.11 12.23
N GLY A 59 13.06 -5.00 13.46
CA GLY A 59 13.30 -3.85 14.34
C GLY A 59 14.77 -3.64 14.69
N VAL A 60 15.55 -4.72 14.85
CA VAL A 60 17.02 -4.64 15.04
C VAL A 60 17.70 -4.17 13.76
N LEU A 61 17.37 -4.75 12.61
CA LEU A 61 17.96 -4.37 11.32
C LEU A 61 17.67 -2.90 10.97
N ASN A 62 16.44 -2.45 11.18
CA ASN A 62 16.03 -1.06 10.97
C ASN A 62 16.80 -0.09 11.89
N ARG A 63 16.89 -0.38 13.19
CA ARG A 63 17.68 0.45 14.12
C ARG A 63 19.17 0.46 13.79
N GLY A 64 19.70 -0.63 13.24
CA GLY A 64 21.07 -0.72 12.76
C GLY A 64 21.33 -0.02 11.41
N GLY A 65 20.30 0.54 10.77
CA GLY A 65 20.42 1.20 9.47
C GLY A 65 20.56 0.26 8.28
N LEU A 66 20.35 -1.05 8.49
CA LEU A 66 20.38 -2.06 7.42
C LEU A 66 19.07 -2.11 6.63
N LEU A 67 18.01 -1.48 7.14
CA LEU A 67 16.73 -1.32 6.49
C LEU A 67 16.28 0.15 6.60
N PRO A 68 15.52 0.67 5.61
CA PRO A 68 14.84 1.95 5.75
C PRO A 68 13.72 1.88 6.82
N PRO A 69 13.27 3.03 7.37
CA PRO A 69 12.20 3.06 8.36
C PRO A 69 10.94 2.33 7.91
N LEU A 70 10.63 1.24 8.60
CA LEU A 70 9.48 0.38 8.29
C LEU A 70 8.20 0.95 8.91
N ARG A 71 7.12 0.98 8.13
CA ARG A 71 5.77 1.31 8.63
C ARG A 71 5.02 0.01 8.89
N MET A 72 5.16 -0.52 10.11
CA MET A 72 4.45 -1.72 10.53
C MET A 72 2.97 -1.40 10.68
N VAL A 73 2.10 -2.25 10.12
CA VAL A 73 0.65 -2.17 10.30
C VAL A 73 0.26 -3.30 11.23
N ALA A 74 -0.25 -2.97 12.41
CA ALA A 74 -0.75 -3.98 13.34
C ALA A 74 -2.07 -4.54 12.81
N ASP A 75 -2.05 -5.80 12.38
CA ASP A 75 -3.28 -6.55 12.18
C ASP A 75 -3.88 -6.82 13.56
N GLY A 76 -5.06 -6.24 13.84
CA GLY A 76 -5.77 -6.40 15.12
C GLY A 76 -6.22 -7.84 15.45
N ARG A 77 -5.71 -8.86 14.74
CA ARG A 77 -5.96 -10.29 14.95
C ARG A 77 -5.17 -10.87 16.12
N SER A 78 -4.12 -10.21 16.60
CA SER A 78 -3.36 -10.67 17.77
C SER A 78 -3.86 -10.03 19.06
N ARG A 79 -5.00 -10.48 19.58
CA ARG A 79 -5.32 -10.30 21.01
C ARG A 79 -6.13 -11.45 21.62
N PRO A 80 -5.49 -12.54 22.06
CA PRO A 80 -5.93 -13.23 23.27
C PRO A 80 -5.33 -12.50 24.48
N THR A 81 -6.09 -11.57 25.05
CA THR A 81 -5.92 -11.19 26.46
C THR A 81 -6.88 -12.05 27.28
N GLY A 82 -6.35 -13.05 27.97
CA GLY A 82 -7.06 -13.96 28.85
C GLY A 82 -6.20 -15.16 29.19
#